data_AF-A0A643FCK9-F1
#
_entry.id   AF-A0A643FCK9-F1
#
_cell.length_a   1.000
_cell.length_b   1.000
_cell.length_c   1.000
_cell.angle_alpha   90.00
_cell.angle_beta   90.00
_cell.angle_gamma   90.00
#
_symmetry.space_group_name_H-M   'P 1'
#
loop_
_entity.id
_entity.type
_entity.pdbx_description
1 polymer ?
#
loop_
_entity_poly.entity_id
_entity_poly.type
_entity_poly.pdbx_seq_one_letter_code
_entity_poly.pdbx_strand_id
1 'polypeptide(L)'
;MADLTTHDESVASKDPVASLAGQVRHASPGTLARLRRLDPLTYPRAALFERERMLQSAGITALGADRERWALVLHCLALVQGRHDPRTDAEPGKVLHGLHFSEARLEQLIEADKPLLFSLMPRIARRLAAAGATVNWRPLVDLLLGTSCDDPQREARADEARQRLVRHFIGAQGLAEADALRGVAQEA
;
A
#
# COMPACT_ATOMS: atom_id res chain seq x y z
N MET A 1 -25.72 -29.22 34.34
CA MET A 1 -25.95 -28.32 33.19
C MET A 1 -25.27 -27.00 33.49
N ALA A 2 -23.96 -26.92 33.20
CA ALA A 2 -23.19 -25.69 33.35
C ALA A 2 -23.06 -25.07 31.96
N ASP A 3 -23.60 -23.87 31.84
CA ASP A 3 -23.64 -23.04 30.64
C ASP A 3 -22.23 -22.46 30.44
N LEU A 4 -21.49 -22.98 29.45
CA LEU A 4 -20.21 -22.43 29.02
C LEU A 4 -20.50 -21.32 28.02
N THR A 5 -20.66 -20.10 28.53
CA THR A 5 -20.65 -18.89 27.73
C THR A 5 -19.25 -18.72 27.15
N THR A 6 -19.06 -19.18 25.91
CA THR A 6 -17.91 -18.86 25.09
C THR A 6 -17.87 -17.33 24.95
N HIS A 7 -16.95 -16.70 25.68
CA HIS A 7 -16.47 -15.37 25.34
C HIS A 7 -15.73 -15.48 24.01
N ASP A 8 -16.47 -15.33 22.91
CA ASP A 8 -15.88 -15.03 21.62
C ASP A 8 -15.46 -13.55 21.66
N GLU A 9 -14.33 -13.30 22.33
CA GLU A 9 -13.59 -12.05 22.17
C GLU A 9 -13.15 -11.97 20.71
N SER A 10 -14.03 -11.38 19.89
CA SER A 10 -13.69 -10.72 18.64
C SER A 10 -12.63 -9.66 18.94
N VAL A 11 -11.37 -10.09 19.05
CA VAL A 11 -10.21 -9.20 19.01
C VAL A 11 -10.27 -8.58 17.64
N ALA A 12 -10.79 -7.35 17.56
CA ALA A 12 -10.85 -6.55 16.36
C ALA A 12 -9.51 -6.71 15.62
N SER A 13 -9.54 -7.45 14.51
CA SER A 13 -8.34 -7.82 13.76
C SER A 13 -7.60 -6.53 13.42
N LYS A 14 -6.47 -6.29 14.07
CA LYS A 14 -5.68 -5.08 13.87
C LYS A 14 -5.31 -5.02 12.39
N ASP A 15 -5.66 -3.92 11.72
CA ASP A 15 -5.32 -3.74 10.30
C ASP A 15 -3.82 -3.98 10.11
N PRO A 16 -3.43 -5.05 9.39
CA PRO A 16 -2.03 -5.44 9.28
C PRO A 16 -1.20 -4.36 8.58
N VAL A 17 -1.82 -3.55 7.70
CA VAL A 17 -1.13 -2.45 7.01
C VAL A 17 -0.81 -1.33 7.99
N ALA A 18 -1.79 -0.85 8.75
CA ALA A 18 -1.59 0.16 9.78
C ALA A 18 -0.59 -0.31 10.85
N SER A 19 -0.70 -1.57 11.28
CA SER A 19 0.22 -2.20 12.24
C SER A 19 1.66 -2.20 11.71
N LEU A 20 1.88 -2.70 10.48
CA LEU A 20 3.20 -2.75 9.86
C LEU A 20 3.80 -1.36 9.62
N ALA A 21 2.99 -0.41 9.16
CA ALA A 21 3.41 0.98 8.99
C ALA A 21 3.82 1.63 10.33
N GLY A 22 3.06 1.34 11.39
CA GLY A 22 3.39 1.74 12.76
C GLY A 22 4.72 1.17 13.24
N GLN A 23 4.99 -0.12 13.00
CA GLN A 23 6.27 -0.75 13.34
C GLN A 23 7.44 -0.09 12.59
N VAL A 24 7.28 0.19 11.29
CA VAL A 24 8.29 0.87 10.48
C VAL A 24 8.58 2.28 10.99
N ARG A 25 7.54 3.04 11.39
CA ARG A 25 7.68 4.41 11.91
C ARG A 25 8.50 4.48 13.20
N HIS A 26 8.43 3.44 14.03
CA HIS A 26 9.16 3.35 15.30
C HIS A 26 10.45 2.50 15.20
N ALA A 27 10.81 2.03 14.01
CA ALA A 27 12.01 1.24 13.79
C ALA A 27 13.27 2.08 14.05
N SER A 28 14.32 1.43 14.56
CA SER A 28 15.63 2.08 14.69
C SER A 28 16.15 2.54 13.32
N PRO A 29 16.99 3.60 13.25
CA PRO A 29 17.58 4.06 11.99
C PRO A 29 18.33 2.94 11.24
N GLY A 30 19.04 2.07 11.98
CA GLY A 30 19.77 0.93 11.41
C GLY A 30 18.85 -0.13 10.81
N THR A 31 17.76 -0.47 11.51
CA THR A 31 16.73 -1.38 10.99
C THR A 31 16.08 -0.80 9.74
N LEU A 32 15.68 0.48 9.78
CA LEU A 32 15.05 1.15 8.65
C LEU A 32 15.99 1.20 7.43
N ALA A 33 17.28 1.47 7.63
CA ALA A 33 18.26 1.47 6.55
C ALA A 33 18.41 0.09 5.88
N ARG A 34 18.38 -1.00 6.67
CA ARG A 34 18.42 -2.37 6.12
C ARG A 34 17.15 -2.69 5.33
N LEU A 35 15.97 -2.35 5.87
CA LEU A 35 14.68 -2.58 5.19
C LEU A 35 14.54 -1.77 3.89
N ARG A 36 15.11 -0.57 3.81
CA ARG A 36 15.16 0.21 2.56
C ARG A 36 16.06 -0.39 1.49
N ARG A 37 17.07 -1.18 1.89
CA ARG A 37 17.98 -1.88 0.97
C ARG A 37 17.53 -3.30 0.66
N LEU A 38 16.51 -3.81 1.36
CA LEU A 38 15.85 -5.07 1.03
C LEU A 38 15.39 -5.00 -0.42
N ASP A 39 15.81 -5.96 -1.22
CA ASP A 39 15.25 -6.20 -2.56
C ASP A 39 14.61 -7.59 -2.53
N PRO A 40 13.28 -7.68 -2.39
CA PRO A 40 12.59 -8.96 -2.32
C PRO A 40 12.73 -9.80 -3.58
N LEU A 41 12.98 -9.18 -4.75
CA LEU A 41 13.15 -9.88 -6.02
C LEU A 41 14.59 -10.36 -6.20
N THR A 42 15.56 -9.49 -5.94
CA THR A 42 16.97 -9.77 -6.25
C THR A 42 17.71 -10.45 -5.10
N TYR A 43 17.39 -10.07 -3.86
CA TYR A 43 18.08 -10.54 -2.65
C TYR A 43 17.08 -10.94 -1.55
N PRO A 44 16.31 -12.03 -1.74
CA PRO A 44 15.21 -12.41 -0.85
C PRO A 44 15.63 -12.78 0.59
N ARG A 45 16.94 -13.00 0.82
CA ARG A 45 17.52 -13.29 2.14
C ARG A 45 18.15 -12.07 2.82
N ALA A 46 18.22 -10.92 2.15
CA ALA A 46 18.71 -9.69 2.78
C ALA A 46 17.78 -9.28 3.93
N ALA A 47 18.36 -8.75 5.01
CA ALA A 47 17.60 -8.27 6.18
C ALA A 47 16.57 -9.29 6.72
N LEU A 48 16.87 -10.60 6.63
CA LEU A 48 15.95 -11.67 6.99
C LEU A 48 15.39 -11.50 8.41
N PHE A 49 16.25 -11.32 9.40
CA PHE A 49 15.82 -11.18 10.79
C PHE A 49 14.97 -9.92 11.02
N GLU A 50 15.34 -8.78 10.43
CA GLU A 50 14.55 -7.55 10.51
C GLU A 50 13.18 -7.73 9.85
N ARG A 51 13.12 -8.37 8.68
CA ARG A 51 11.88 -8.68 7.97
C ARG A 51 10.97 -9.55 8.82
N GLU A 52 11.48 -10.68 9.30
CA GLU A 52 10.71 -11.64 10.08
C GLU A 52 10.17 -11.01 11.38
N ARG A 53 11.02 -10.24 12.08
CA ARG A 53 10.62 -9.52 13.30
C ARG A 53 9.51 -8.51 13.04
N MET A 54 9.60 -7.74 11.96
CA MET A 54 8.61 -6.72 11.62
C MET A 54 7.27 -7.34 11.24
N LEU A 55 7.28 -8.37 10.40
CA LEU A 55 6.06 -9.07 10.00
C LEU A 55 5.39 -9.75 11.20
N GLN A 56 6.17 -10.41 12.06
CA GLN A 56 5.64 -11.03 13.29
C GLN A 56 5.07 -10.00 14.25
N SER A 57 5.76 -8.88 14.46
CA SER A 57 5.30 -7.79 15.34
C SER A 57 4.02 -7.12 14.82
N ALA A 58 3.80 -7.16 13.51
CA ALA A 58 2.58 -6.68 12.88
C ALA A 58 1.43 -7.72 12.88
N GLY A 59 1.67 -8.95 13.37
CA GLY A 59 0.68 -10.04 13.36
C GLY A 59 0.56 -10.79 12.03
N ILE A 60 1.53 -10.63 11.12
CA ILE A 60 1.49 -11.21 9.77
C ILE A 60 2.19 -12.58 9.76
N THR A 61 1.39 -13.64 9.66
CA THR A 61 1.82 -15.06 9.64
C THR A 61 1.91 -15.66 8.23
N ALA A 62 1.93 -14.82 7.19
CA ALA A 62 1.95 -15.25 5.79
C ALA A 62 3.13 -16.20 5.47
N LEU A 63 2.88 -17.16 4.59
CA LEU A 63 3.83 -18.18 4.11
C LEU A 63 3.94 -18.15 2.57
N GLY A 64 4.96 -18.81 2.02
CA GLY A 64 5.14 -18.97 0.57
C GLY A 64 5.11 -17.65 -0.20
N ALA A 65 4.35 -17.60 -1.30
CA ALA A 65 4.24 -16.42 -2.16
C ALA A 65 3.69 -15.18 -1.42
N ASP A 66 2.82 -15.35 -0.43
CA ASP A 66 2.31 -14.22 0.35
C ASP A 66 3.37 -13.62 1.26
N ARG A 67 4.33 -14.43 1.73
CA ARG A 67 5.49 -13.92 2.47
C ARG A 67 6.27 -12.91 1.62
N GLU A 68 6.47 -13.21 0.35
CA GLU A 68 7.20 -12.34 -0.59
C GLU A 68 6.42 -11.04 -0.86
N ARG A 69 5.10 -11.15 -1.04
CA ARG A 69 4.23 -9.97 -1.21
C ARG A 69 4.29 -9.06 0.02
N TRP A 70 4.19 -9.62 1.22
CA TRP A 70 4.33 -8.84 2.47
C TRP A 70 5.74 -8.29 2.68
N ALA A 71 6.79 -9.00 2.25
CA ALA A 71 8.16 -8.47 2.25
C ALA A 71 8.30 -7.24 1.35
N LEU A 72 7.64 -7.25 0.19
CA LEU A 72 7.57 -6.09 -0.70
C LEU A 72 6.77 -4.93 -0.09
N VAL A 73 5.64 -5.21 0.58
CA VAL A 73 4.89 -4.17 1.32
C VAL A 73 5.78 -3.53 2.38
N LEU A 74 6.50 -4.33 3.17
CA LEU A 74 7.44 -3.84 4.18
C LEU A 74 8.55 -2.97 3.57
N HIS A 75 9.12 -3.41 2.43
CA HIS A 75 10.12 -2.61 1.71
C HIS A 75 9.55 -1.25 1.28
N CYS A 76 8.35 -1.24 0.68
CA CYS A 76 7.69 -0.01 0.24
C CYS A 76 7.40 0.94 1.41
N LEU A 77 6.87 0.40 2.52
CA LEU A 77 6.64 1.17 3.75
C LEU A 77 7.95 1.72 4.33
N ALA A 78 9.06 0.97 4.29
CA ALA A 78 10.36 1.45 4.73
C ALA A 78 10.89 2.61 3.87
N LEU A 79 10.65 2.58 2.56
CA LEU A 79 11.00 3.68 1.65
C LEU A 79 10.24 4.97 2.03
N VAL A 80 8.95 4.86 2.35
CA VAL A 80 8.12 6.01 2.79
C VAL A 80 8.14 6.27 4.29
N GLN A 81 9.00 5.61 5.07
CA GLN A 81 9.13 5.82 6.52
C GLN A 81 7.86 5.50 7.32
N GLY A 82 7.09 4.51 6.88
CA GLY A 82 5.85 4.11 7.53
C GLY A 82 4.73 5.15 7.38
N ARG A 83 4.84 6.11 6.45
CA ARG A 83 3.77 7.05 6.14
C ARG A 83 2.57 6.31 5.54
N HIS A 84 1.59 6.07 6.38
CA HIS A 84 0.28 5.50 6.07
C HIS A 84 -0.79 6.38 6.74
N ASP A 85 -1.81 6.78 5.99
CA ASP A 85 -2.97 7.48 6.53
C ASP A 85 -4.25 6.86 5.92
N PRO A 86 -5.16 6.28 6.72
CA PRO A 86 -6.37 5.63 6.22
C PRO A 86 -7.48 6.63 5.81
N ARG A 87 -7.27 7.94 5.98
CA ARG A 87 -8.27 8.96 5.62
C ARG A 87 -8.50 9.06 4.11
N THR A 88 -9.71 9.45 3.73
CA THR A 88 -10.14 9.63 2.33
C THR A 88 -9.31 10.65 1.54
N ASP A 89 -8.72 11.65 2.20
CA ASP A 89 -7.86 12.61 1.51
C ASP A 89 -6.50 12.03 1.11
N ALA A 90 -6.09 10.94 1.76
CA ALA A 90 -4.86 10.22 1.47
C ALA A 90 -5.08 9.07 0.47
N GLU A 91 -6.24 8.98 -0.20
CA GLU A 91 -6.50 7.92 -1.17
C GLU A 91 -5.46 7.91 -2.29
N PRO A 92 -4.90 6.72 -2.65
CA PRO A 92 -3.78 6.64 -3.56
C PRO A 92 -4.08 7.21 -4.94
N GLY A 93 -5.29 7.05 -5.47
CA GLY A 93 -5.67 7.67 -6.74
C GLY A 93 -5.56 9.20 -6.71
N LYS A 94 -6.08 9.83 -5.65
CA LYS A 94 -6.03 11.29 -5.45
C LYS A 94 -4.61 11.79 -5.25
N VAL A 95 -3.83 11.11 -4.40
CA VAL A 95 -2.43 11.46 -4.13
C VAL A 95 -1.58 11.31 -5.39
N LEU A 96 -1.74 10.23 -6.16
CA LEU A 96 -1.00 10.02 -7.40
C LEU A 96 -1.32 11.10 -8.45
N HIS A 97 -2.59 11.46 -8.62
CA HIS A 97 -2.97 12.56 -9.50
C HIS A 97 -2.30 13.88 -9.07
N GLY A 98 -2.38 14.23 -7.78
CA GLY A 98 -1.74 15.43 -7.24
C GLY A 98 -0.21 15.45 -7.38
N LEU A 99 0.41 14.28 -7.56
CA LEU A 99 1.85 14.16 -7.87
C LEU A 99 2.14 14.12 -9.38
N HIS A 100 1.18 14.44 -10.25
CA HIS A 100 1.27 14.37 -11.72
C HIS A 100 1.62 12.96 -12.23
N PHE A 101 1.02 11.93 -11.65
CA PHE A 101 1.04 10.60 -12.24
C PHE A 101 0.13 10.59 -13.47
N SER A 102 0.61 10.09 -14.60
CA SER A 102 -0.17 10.07 -15.84
C SER A 102 -1.20 8.93 -15.84
N GLU A 103 -2.33 9.14 -16.50
CA GLU A 103 -3.38 8.12 -16.65
C GLU A 103 -2.84 6.80 -17.23
N ALA A 104 -2.05 6.85 -18.30
CA ALA A 104 -1.40 5.66 -18.88
C ALA A 104 -0.52 4.88 -17.88
N ARG A 105 0.07 5.55 -16.87
CA ARG A 105 0.84 4.86 -15.82
C ARG A 105 -0.06 4.28 -14.76
N LEU A 106 -1.22 4.91 -14.50
CA LEU A 106 -2.24 4.36 -13.61
C LEU A 106 -2.84 3.11 -14.23
N GLU A 107 -3.21 3.16 -15.51
CA GLU A 107 -3.67 2.03 -16.31
C GLU A 107 -2.68 0.87 -16.24
N GLN A 108 -1.39 1.14 -16.51
CA GLN A 108 -0.34 0.14 -16.35
C GLN A 108 -0.28 -0.47 -14.93
N LEU A 109 -0.52 0.32 -13.88
CA LEU A 109 -0.54 -0.18 -12.49
C LEU A 109 -1.75 -1.08 -12.23
N ILE A 110 -2.93 -0.68 -12.69
CA ILE A 110 -4.17 -1.43 -12.45
C ILE A 110 -4.33 -2.63 -13.38
N GLU A 111 -3.57 -2.75 -14.45
CA GLU A 111 -3.56 -3.94 -15.31
C GLU A 111 -2.36 -4.85 -15.02
N ALA A 112 -1.44 -4.40 -14.17
CA ALA A 112 -0.21 -5.13 -13.89
C ALA A 112 -0.48 -6.52 -13.30
N ASP A 113 0.22 -7.50 -13.86
CA ASP A 113 0.39 -8.83 -13.29
C ASP A 113 1.36 -8.81 -12.09
N LYS A 114 1.54 -9.97 -11.43
CA LYS A 114 2.42 -10.08 -10.26
C LYS A 114 3.86 -9.56 -10.55
N PRO A 115 4.59 -10.02 -11.59
CA PRO A 115 5.94 -9.52 -11.88
C PRO A 115 5.99 -8.00 -12.07
N LEU A 116 5.05 -7.43 -12.83
CA LEU A 116 5.03 -5.99 -13.09
C LEU A 116 4.71 -5.21 -11.81
N LEU A 117 3.76 -5.65 -10.99
CA LEU A 117 3.46 -5.04 -9.70
C LEU A 117 4.70 -5.01 -8.78
N PHE A 118 5.47 -6.11 -8.73
CA PHE A 118 6.68 -6.14 -7.92
C PHE A 118 7.73 -5.11 -8.36
N SER A 119 7.73 -4.72 -9.64
CA SER A 119 8.61 -3.67 -10.15
C SER A 119 8.04 -2.25 -9.97
N LEU A 120 6.72 -2.07 -10.08
CA LEU A 120 6.06 -0.76 -10.00
C LEU A 120 5.94 -0.27 -8.55
N MET A 121 5.63 -1.16 -7.62
CA MET A 121 5.38 -0.82 -6.21
C MET A 121 6.56 -0.05 -5.55
N PRO A 122 7.83 -0.50 -5.66
CA PRO A 122 8.96 0.27 -5.14
C PRO A 122 9.15 1.63 -5.83
N ARG A 123 8.82 1.75 -7.12
CA ARG A 123 8.94 3.02 -7.87
C ARG A 123 7.92 4.04 -7.37
N ILE A 124 6.68 3.60 -7.15
CA ILE A 124 5.62 4.42 -6.55
C ILE A 124 6.02 4.84 -5.14
N ALA A 125 6.50 3.91 -4.31
CA ALA A 125 6.98 4.20 -2.96
C ALA A 125 8.08 5.27 -2.95
N ARG A 126 9.07 5.19 -3.87
CA ARG A 126 10.12 6.20 -3.99
C ARG A 126 9.58 7.56 -4.42
N ARG A 127 8.62 7.61 -5.35
CA ARG A 127 7.96 8.86 -5.76
C ARG A 127 7.24 9.51 -4.60
N LEU A 128 6.46 8.75 -3.84
CA LEU A 128 5.78 9.21 -2.63
C LEU A 128 6.78 9.71 -1.58
N ALA A 129 7.88 8.98 -1.37
CA ALA A 129 8.93 9.37 -0.43
C ALA A 129 9.59 10.70 -0.82
N ALA A 130 9.94 10.87 -2.10
CA ALA A 130 10.54 12.08 -2.64
C ALA A 130 9.62 13.29 -2.50
N ALA A 131 8.31 13.10 -2.69
CA ALA A 131 7.31 14.15 -2.51
C ALA A 131 6.92 14.42 -1.05
N GLY A 132 7.46 13.67 -0.08
CA GLY A 132 7.02 13.80 1.31
C GLY A 132 5.61 13.28 1.58
N ALA A 133 4.97 12.64 0.60
CA ALA A 133 3.54 12.33 0.63
C ALA A 133 3.20 11.22 1.63
N THR A 134 2.01 11.32 2.20
CA THR A 134 1.37 10.26 2.98
C THR A 134 0.18 9.73 2.21
N VAL A 135 -0.01 8.41 2.21
CA VAL A 135 -1.05 7.75 1.39
C VAL A 135 -1.72 6.63 2.18
N ASN A 136 -2.97 6.36 1.87
CA ASN A 136 -3.65 5.14 2.25
C ASN A 136 -3.06 3.98 1.44
N TRP A 137 -2.20 3.19 2.09
CA TRP A 137 -1.56 2.02 1.46
C TRP A 137 -2.51 0.85 1.22
N ARG A 138 -3.70 0.84 1.85
CA ARG A 138 -4.56 -0.34 1.84
C ARG A 138 -4.95 -0.78 0.43
N PRO A 139 -5.42 0.09 -0.49
CA PRO A 139 -5.74 -0.33 -1.85
C PRO A 139 -4.52 -0.88 -2.62
N LEU A 140 -3.32 -0.30 -2.42
CA LEU A 140 -2.11 -0.81 -3.07
C LEU A 140 -1.69 -2.18 -2.53
N VAL A 141 -1.89 -2.43 -1.24
CA VAL A 141 -1.63 -3.73 -0.61
C VAL A 141 -2.65 -4.77 -1.07
N ASP A 142 -3.93 -4.41 -1.13
CA ASP A 142 -4.99 -5.31 -1.61
C ASP A 142 -4.77 -5.68 -3.09
N LEU A 143 -4.31 -4.73 -3.92
CA LEU A 143 -3.87 -4.98 -5.29
C LEU A 143 -2.73 -6.01 -5.35
N LEU A 144 -1.68 -5.78 -4.56
CA LEU A 144 -0.50 -6.63 -4.53
C LEU A 144 -0.80 -8.01 -3.95
N LEU A 145 -1.69 -8.13 -2.96
CA LEU A 145 -2.04 -9.41 -2.35
C LEU A 145 -3.05 -10.18 -3.21
N GLY A 146 -4.01 -9.53 -3.85
CA GLY A 146 -5.05 -10.20 -4.62
C GLY A 146 -4.62 -10.64 -6.01
N THR A 147 -3.82 -9.82 -6.71
CA THR A 147 -3.49 -10.10 -8.12
C THR A 147 -2.80 -11.45 -8.33
N SER A 148 -3.38 -12.26 -9.23
CA SER A 148 -2.90 -13.61 -9.57
C SER A 148 -2.88 -14.53 -8.34
N CYS A 149 -3.92 -14.45 -7.50
CA CYS A 149 -4.15 -15.34 -6.37
C CYS A 149 -5.32 -16.28 -6.71
N ASP A 150 -5.20 -17.55 -6.33
CA ASP A 150 -6.26 -18.55 -6.56
C ASP A 150 -7.47 -18.39 -5.62
N ASP A 151 -7.44 -17.41 -4.71
CA ASP A 151 -8.53 -17.11 -3.77
C ASP A 151 -9.48 -16.06 -4.38
N PRO A 152 -10.74 -16.45 -4.71
CA PRO A 152 -11.71 -15.53 -5.32
C PRO A 152 -12.01 -14.29 -4.48
N GLN A 153 -11.95 -14.40 -3.14
CA GLN A 153 -12.20 -13.25 -2.28
C GLN A 153 -11.07 -12.23 -2.36
N ARG A 154 -9.84 -12.70 -2.57
CA ARG A 154 -8.67 -11.82 -2.71
C ARG A 154 -8.61 -11.18 -4.08
N GLU A 155 -8.98 -11.90 -5.13
CA GLU A 155 -9.12 -11.32 -6.47
C GLU A 155 -10.20 -10.23 -6.46
N ALA A 156 -11.36 -10.48 -5.84
CA ALA A 156 -12.42 -9.48 -5.68
C ALA A 156 -11.95 -8.21 -4.93
N ARG A 157 -11.10 -8.36 -3.90
CA ARG A 157 -10.50 -7.21 -3.20
C ARG A 157 -9.50 -6.45 -4.08
N ALA A 158 -8.74 -7.14 -4.93
CA ALA A 158 -7.87 -6.48 -5.90
C ALA A 158 -8.69 -5.68 -6.92
N ASP A 159 -9.80 -6.23 -7.41
CA ASP A 159 -10.70 -5.53 -8.33
C ASP A 159 -11.34 -4.30 -7.68
N GLU A 160 -11.80 -4.40 -6.43
CA GLU A 160 -12.27 -3.25 -5.66
C GLU A 160 -11.18 -2.19 -5.52
N ALA A 161 -9.93 -2.60 -5.24
CA ALA A 161 -8.80 -1.71 -5.15
C ALA A 161 -8.50 -1.00 -6.49
N ARG A 162 -8.58 -1.70 -7.62
CA ARG A 162 -8.45 -1.11 -8.97
C ARG A 162 -9.52 -0.03 -9.20
N GLN A 163 -10.78 -0.37 -8.93
CA GLN A 163 -11.90 0.57 -9.09
C GLN A 163 -11.76 1.80 -8.17
N ARG A 164 -11.31 1.60 -6.94
CA ARG A 164 -11.07 2.69 -5.97
C ARG A 164 -9.95 3.62 -6.44
N LEU A 165 -8.84 3.05 -6.93
CA LEU A 165 -7.73 3.83 -7.51
C LEU A 165 -8.21 4.71 -8.66
N VAL A 166 -8.92 4.14 -9.64
CA VAL A 166 -9.44 4.87 -10.81
C VAL A 166 -10.41 5.96 -10.37
N ARG A 167 -11.39 5.63 -9.54
CA ARG A 167 -12.43 6.58 -9.08
C ARG A 167 -11.81 7.80 -8.41
N HIS A 168 -10.85 7.60 -7.50
CA HIS A 168 -10.21 8.72 -6.81
C HIS A 168 -9.25 9.50 -7.70
N PHE A 169 -8.61 8.86 -8.68
CA PHE A 169 -7.77 9.55 -9.65
C PHE A 169 -8.59 10.46 -10.56
N ILE A 170 -9.63 9.92 -11.22
CA ILE A 170 -10.52 10.69 -12.11
C ILE A 170 -11.26 11.79 -11.33
N GLY A 171 -11.72 11.50 -10.11
CA GLY A 171 -12.35 12.51 -9.26
C GLY A 171 -11.41 13.66 -8.93
N ALA A 172 -10.12 13.39 -8.68
CA ALA A 172 -9.12 14.44 -8.43
C ALA A 172 -8.79 15.24 -9.70
N GLN A 173 -8.78 14.58 -10.86
CA GLN A 173 -8.59 15.24 -12.15
C GLN A 173 -9.73 16.21 -12.47
N GLY A 174 -10.99 15.77 -12.36
CA GLY A 174 -12.14 16.62 -12.64
C GLY A 174 -12.23 17.85 -11.71
N LEU A 175 -11.82 17.71 -10.45
CA LEU A 175 -11.73 18.85 -9.52
C LEU A 175 -10.66 19.86 -9.98
N ALA A 176 -9.48 19.38 -10.38
CA ALA A 176 -8.41 20.25 -10.86
C ALA A 176 -8.79 21.00 -12.16
N GLU A 177 -9.48 20.32 -13.08
CA GLU A 177 -10.01 20.92 -14.30
C GLU A 177 -11.08 21.99 -14.00
N ALA A 178 -12.01 21.71 -13.08
CA ALA A 178 -13.04 22.65 -12.68
C ALA A 178 -12.45 23.91 -12.00
N ASP A 179 -11.44 23.74 -11.15
CA ASP A 179 -10.75 24.85 -10.48
C ASP A 179 -9.97 25.72 -11.49
N ALA A 180 -9.33 25.10 -12.49
CA ALA A 180 -8.65 25.83 -13.56
C ALA A 180 -9.64 26.69 -14.37
N LEU A 181 -10.81 26.16 -14.73
CA LEU A 181 -11.85 26.90 -15.45
C LEU A 181 -12.39 28.08 -14.64
N ARG A 182 -12.54 27.93 -13.32
CA ARG A 182 -12.97 29.02 -12.42
C ARG A 182 -11.93 30.13 -12.31
N GLY A 183 -10.64 29.78 -12.25
CA GLY A 183 -9.56 30.75 -12.21
C GLY A 183 -9.52 31.64 -13.44
N VAL A 184 -9.66 31.06 -14.64
CA VAL A 184 -9.70 31.81 -15.90
C VAL A 184 -10.90 32.78 -15.96
N ALA A 185 -12.06 32.38 -15.43
CA ALA A 185 -13.26 33.21 -15.42
C ALA A 185 -13.20 34.41 -14.45
N GLN A 186 -12.27 34.43 -13.48
CA GLN A 186 -12.11 35.53 -12.52
C GLN A 186 -11.07 36.56 -12.98
N GLU A 187 -10.22 36.23 -13.96
CA GLU A 187 -9.19 37.11 -14.52
C GLU A 187 -9.63 37.80 -15.83
N ALA A 188 -10.80 37.46 -16.36
CA ALA A 188 -11.43 38.05 -17.55
C ALA A 188 -12.47 39.11 -17.18
#